data_AF-A0A9P7N269-F1
#
_entry.id   AF-A0A9P7N269-F1
#
_cell.length_a   1.000
_cell.length_b   1.000
_cell.length_c   1.000
_cell.angle_alpha   90.00
_cell.angle_beta   90.00
_cell.angle_gamma   90.00
#
_symmetry.space_group_name_H-M   'P 1'
#
loop_
_entity.id
_entity.type
_entity.pdbx_description
1 polymer ?
#
loop_
_entity_poly.entity_id
_entity_poly.type
_entity_poly.pdbx_seq_one_letter_code
_entity_poly.pdbx_strand_id
1 'polypeptide(L)'
;MVRNIVLLGGNSHPQLAANICNILGIPSCDRILTKFSGGESRCEIKDSVRGKDVFIIQSGSGHVNDHLIDLCIMISACKTGSAKRVTAVVPLFPYSRQPDWPYNKAGAPLSKYSEVPRKDYTFESVPATPRPGGPRSNGLSNGTYNLTDKLSGATISESPESTEPNGADAPPKRSDTLSSLDSSGRGHVADGSISSLRSFTTHDYENPNSIAATFQAKPGYKQWVAQAGTLVADLITCAGADHIITMDLHDPQYQGFFDIPVDNLYGKPLIQNYIQKNIPGYRDAVIVSPDAGGAKRATAIADSLKMDFALIHK
;
A
#
# COMPACT_ATOMS: atom_id res chain seq x y z
N MET A 1 32.30 9.82 -27.33
CA MET A 1 31.93 9.37 -25.97
C MET A 1 30.47 8.95 -26.00
N VAL A 2 30.18 7.69 -26.35
CA VAL A 2 28.79 7.20 -26.44
C VAL A 2 28.28 7.07 -25.01
N ARG A 3 27.17 7.74 -24.69
CA ARG A 3 26.57 7.69 -23.35
C ARG A 3 26.25 6.23 -23.02
N ASN A 4 26.82 5.70 -21.94
CA ASN A 4 26.62 4.31 -21.51
C ASN A 4 25.26 4.15 -20.79
N ILE A 5 24.20 4.59 -21.47
CA ILE A 5 22.82 4.63 -20.96
C ILE A 5 21.95 3.64 -21.72
N VAL A 6 21.02 3.00 -21.01
CA VAL A 6 19.99 2.13 -21.59
C VAL A 6 18.65 2.58 -21.06
N LEU A 7 17.66 2.67 -21.95
CA LEU A 7 16.31 3.06 -21.61
C LEU A 7 15.36 1.91 -21.92
N LEU A 8 14.61 1.47 -20.91
CA LEU A 8 13.54 0.48 -21.02
C LEU A 8 12.20 1.15 -20.73
N GLY A 9 11.26 1.12 -21.67
CA GLY A 9 9.91 1.64 -21.47
C GLY A 9 8.93 0.55 -21.12
N GLY A 10 8.26 0.63 -19.96
CA GLY A 10 7.21 -0.28 -19.46
C GLY A 10 5.92 -0.30 -20.30
N ASN A 11 4.92 -1.08 -19.87
CA ASN A 11 3.63 -1.21 -20.59
C ASN A 11 2.66 -0.06 -20.34
N SER A 12 2.87 0.77 -19.31
CA SER A 12 1.95 1.84 -18.95
C SER A 12 1.83 2.93 -20.02
N HIS A 13 2.96 3.34 -20.61
CA HIS A 13 3.04 4.45 -21.56
C HIS A 13 4.22 4.25 -22.53
N PRO A 14 4.13 3.34 -23.51
CA PRO A 14 5.22 3.09 -24.48
C PRO A 14 5.54 4.33 -25.33
N GLN A 15 4.54 5.16 -25.65
CA GLN A 15 4.74 6.39 -26.41
C GLN A 15 5.64 7.40 -25.69
N LEU A 16 5.52 7.51 -24.37
CA LEU A 16 6.35 8.40 -23.57
C LEU A 16 7.81 7.96 -23.61
N ALA A 17 8.06 6.65 -23.46
CA ALA A 17 9.40 6.10 -23.56
C ALA A 17 10.02 6.34 -24.95
N ALA A 18 9.26 6.11 -26.02
CA ALA A 18 9.70 6.38 -27.38
C ALA A 18 10.05 7.87 -27.60
N ASN A 19 9.21 8.78 -27.11
CA ASN A 19 9.47 10.22 -27.20
C ASN A 19 10.76 10.62 -26.46
N ILE A 20 11.00 10.06 -25.26
CA ILE A 20 12.22 10.32 -24.50
C ILE A 20 13.46 9.79 -25.24
N CYS A 21 13.39 8.57 -25.79
CA CYS A 21 14.45 8.01 -26.64
C CYS A 21 14.78 8.92 -27.84
N ASN A 22 13.74 9.41 -28.53
CA ASN A 22 13.89 10.30 -29.69
C ASN A 22 14.57 11.62 -29.32
N ILE A 23 14.18 12.23 -28.20
CA ILE A 23 14.80 13.48 -27.70
C ILE A 23 16.26 13.25 -27.31
N LEU A 24 16.57 12.11 -26.70
CA LEU A 24 17.92 11.75 -26.27
C LEU A 24 18.82 11.25 -27.41
N GLY A 25 18.25 10.95 -28.58
CA GLY A 25 18.97 10.38 -29.71
C GLY A 25 19.51 8.98 -29.44
N ILE A 26 18.83 8.18 -28.61
CA ILE A 26 19.22 6.81 -28.26
C ILE A 26 18.15 5.80 -28.70
N PRO A 27 18.51 4.57 -29.07
CA PRO A 27 17.53 3.52 -29.30
C PRO A 27 16.89 3.07 -27.98
N SER A 28 15.62 2.68 -28.03
CA SER A 28 14.99 1.96 -26.92
C SER A 28 15.60 0.57 -26.81
N CYS A 29 15.82 0.10 -25.59
CA CYS A 29 16.20 -1.28 -25.30
C CYS A 29 15.08 -2.24 -25.73
N ASP A 30 15.46 -3.35 -26.36
CA ASP A 30 14.54 -4.42 -26.68
C ASP A 30 14.23 -5.27 -25.44
N ARG A 31 12.94 -5.57 -25.25
CA ARG A 31 12.42 -6.34 -24.12
C ARG A 31 11.09 -6.98 -24.46
N ILE A 32 10.83 -8.15 -23.87
CA ILE A 32 9.51 -8.77 -23.84
C ILE A 32 8.89 -8.47 -22.48
N LEU A 33 7.76 -7.77 -22.45
CA LEU A 33 6.94 -7.60 -21.25
C LEU A 33 5.50 -7.97 -21.56
N THR A 34 5.13 -9.19 -21.19
CA THR A 34 3.81 -9.78 -21.48
C THR A 34 3.25 -10.46 -20.22
N LYS A 35 2.00 -10.92 -20.29
CA LYS A 35 1.38 -11.70 -19.23
C LYS A 35 1.38 -13.18 -19.61
N PHE A 36 1.63 -14.08 -18.64
CA PHE A 36 1.34 -15.50 -18.78
C PHE A 36 -0.17 -15.73 -18.80
N SER A 37 -0.62 -16.91 -19.22
CA SER A 37 -2.05 -17.28 -19.23
C SER A 37 -2.70 -17.18 -17.84
N GLY A 38 -1.93 -17.35 -16.77
CA GLY A 38 -2.38 -17.16 -15.38
C GLY A 38 -2.40 -15.71 -14.89
N GLY A 39 -2.06 -14.72 -15.71
CA GLY A 39 -2.05 -13.30 -15.33
C GLY A 39 -0.76 -12.80 -14.67
N GLU A 40 0.23 -13.68 -14.47
CA GLU A 40 1.56 -13.30 -13.97
C GLU A 40 2.37 -12.53 -15.02
N SER A 41 3.18 -11.58 -14.58
CA SER A 41 4.04 -10.78 -15.45
C SER A 41 5.30 -11.55 -15.88
N ARG A 42 5.56 -11.56 -17.19
CA ARG A 42 6.78 -12.09 -17.80
C ARG A 42 7.62 -10.93 -18.33
N CYS A 43 8.86 -10.82 -17.87
CA CYS A 43 9.82 -9.83 -18.36
C CYS A 43 11.10 -10.51 -18.84
N GLU A 44 11.53 -10.23 -20.07
CA GLU A 44 12.84 -10.63 -20.60
C GLU A 44 13.52 -9.43 -21.25
N ILE A 45 14.71 -9.09 -20.77
CA ILE A 45 15.54 -8.04 -21.37
C ILE A 45 16.40 -8.68 -22.46
N LYS A 46 16.32 -8.18 -23.70
CA LYS A 46 17.02 -8.76 -24.85
C LYS A 46 18.41 -8.17 -25.05
N ASP A 47 18.60 -6.91 -24.68
CA ASP A 47 19.90 -6.25 -24.77
C ASP A 47 20.73 -6.39 -23.48
N SER A 48 22.06 -6.39 -23.62
CA SER A 48 22.95 -6.39 -22.47
C SER A 48 22.87 -5.06 -21.69
N VAL A 49 22.57 -5.17 -20.39
CA VAL A 49 22.55 -4.06 -19.42
C VAL A 49 23.80 -4.01 -18.53
N ARG A 50 24.71 -4.98 -18.66
CA ARG A 50 25.89 -5.14 -17.79
C ARG A 50 26.77 -3.89 -17.82
N GLY A 51 27.03 -3.33 -16.64
CA GLY A 51 27.88 -2.16 -16.46
C GLY A 51 27.30 -0.85 -17.01
N LYS A 52 26.03 -0.84 -17.45
CA LYS A 52 25.35 0.33 -18.01
C LYS A 52 24.51 1.06 -16.97
N ASP A 53 24.21 2.32 -17.24
CA ASP A 53 23.26 3.12 -16.47
C ASP A 53 21.86 2.96 -17.07
N VAL A 54 20.97 2.30 -16.32
CA VAL A 54 19.68 1.84 -16.82
C VAL A 54 18.57 2.75 -16.31
N PHE A 55 17.70 3.21 -17.21
CA PHE A 55 16.52 3.99 -16.90
C PHE A 55 15.27 3.20 -17.29
N ILE A 56 14.39 2.93 -16.32
CA ILE A 56 13.13 2.22 -16.55
C ILE A 56 11.98 3.22 -16.46
N ILE A 57 11.28 3.46 -17.56
CA ILE A 57 10.14 4.39 -17.62
C ILE A 57 8.86 3.58 -17.45
N GLN A 58 8.24 3.67 -16.28
CA GLN A 58 6.98 2.98 -15.99
C GLN A 58 6.17 3.77 -14.97
N SER A 59 4.88 3.94 -15.26
CA SER A 59 3.94 4.74 -14.49
C SER A 59 2.82 3.87 -13.91
N GLY A 60 2.19 4.32 -12.83
CA GLY A 60 1.06 3.64 -12.19
C GLY A 60 -0.30 3.95 -12.80
N SER A 61 -0.42 4.14 -14.12
CA SER A 61 -1.67 4.52 -14.78
C SER A 61 -2.47 3.31 -15.30
N GLY A 62 -3.80 3.32 -15.19
CA GLY A 62 -4.63 2.21 -15.65
C GLY A 62 -4.55 1.03 -14.68
N HIS A 63 -3.77 0.01 -15.02
CA HIS A 63 -3.56 -1.18 -14.19
C HIS A 63 -2.43 -0.97 -13.18
N VAL A 64 -2.70 -0.19 -12.13
CA VAL A 64 -1.70 0.29 -11.14
C VAL A 64 -0.84 -0.85 -10.58
N ASN A 65 -1.48 -1.94 -10.15
CA ASN A 65 -0.80 -3.07 -9.51
C ASN A 65 0.06 -3.85 -10.50
N ASP A 66 -0.48 -4.12 -11.69
CA ASP A 66 0.27 -4.82 -12.74
C ASP A 66 1.51 -4.02 -13.14
N HIS A 67 1.36 -2.70 -13.34
CA HIS A 67 2.47 -1.85 -13.72
C HIS A 67 3.52 -1.69 -12.62
N LEU A 68 3.11 -1.68 -11.35
CA LEU A 68 4.03 -1.68 -10.22
C LEU A 68 4.83 -2.98 -10.15
N ILE A 69 4.17 -4.13 -10.30
CA ILE A 69 4.85 -5.44 -10.31
C ILE A 69 5.77 -5.56 -11.53
N ASP A 70 5.33 -5.12 -12.71
CA ASP A 70 6.16 -5.06 -13.92
C ASP A 70 7.43 -4.24 -13.68
N LEU A 71 7.30 -3.06 -13.03
CA LEU A 71 8.44 -2.20 -12.68
C LEU A 71 9.41 -2.94 -11.76
N CYS A 72 8.93 -3.54 -10.68
CA CYS A 72 9.78 -4.27 -9.73
C CYS A 72 10.52 -5.44 -10.41
N ILE A 73 9.83 -6.21 -11.26
CA ILE A 73 10.45 -7.32 -12.01
C ILE A 73 11.52 -6.79 -12.98
N MET A 74 11.25 -5.70 -13.69
CA MET A 74 12.23 -5.09 -14.60
C MET A 74 13.47 -4.59 -13.86
N ILE A 75 13.29 -3.93 -12.70
CA ILE A 75 14.40 -3.45 -11.86
C ILE A 75 15.26 -4.64 -11.42
N SER A 76 14.64 -5.67 -10.87
CA SER A 76 15.31 -6.88 -10.40
C SER A 76 16.07 -7.60 -11.53
N ALA A 77 15.47 -7.69 -12.72
CA ALA A 77 16.10 -8.25 -13.91
C ALA A 77 17.34 -7.44 -14.34
N CYS A 78 17.26 -6.11 -14.31
CA CYS A 78 18.41 -5.24 -14.62
C CYS A 78 19.52 -5.37 -13.57
N LYS A 79 19.17 -5.43 -12.29
CA LYS A 79 20.13 -5.58 -11.19
C LYS A 79 20.86 -6.92 -11.26
N THR A 80 20.13 -8.01 -11.47
CA THR A 80 20.70 -9.36 -11.68
C THR A 80 21.52 -9.43 -12.97
N GLY A 81 21.11 -8.68 -14.00
CA GLY A 81 21.88 -8.46 -15.23
C GLY A 81 23.18 -7.64 -15.06
N SER A 82 23.57 -7.32 -13.82
CA SER A 82 24.78 -6.56 -13.47
C SER A 82 24.78 -5.14 -14.04
N ALA A 83 23.61 -4.49 -14.12
CA ALA A 83 23.54 -3.06 -14.38
C ALA A 83 24.37 -2.28 -13.35
N LYS A 84 25.07 -1.23 -13.78
CA LYS A 84 25.88 -0.39 -12.87
C LYS A 84 24.97 0.39 -11.93
N ARG A 85 23.87 0.90 -12.48
CA ARG A 85 22.85 1.68 -11.77
C ARG A 85 21.50 1.47 -12.43
N VAL A 86 20.44 1.39 -11.63
CA VAL A 86 19.04 1.31 -12.10
C VAL A 86 18.26 2.49 -11.56
N THR A 87 17.83 3.38 -12.45
CA THR A 87 16.97 4.52 -12.14
C THR A 87 15.53 4.21 -12.55
N ALA A 88 14.59 4.23 -11.61
CA ALA A 88 13.18 4.11 -11.92
C ALA A 88 12.59 5.50 -12.23
N VAL A 89 12.12 5.69 -13.45
CA VAL A 89 11.44 6.91 -13.91
C VAL A 89 9.93 6.64 -13.84
N VAL A 90 9.29 7.23 -12.83
CA VAL A 90 7.88 7.01 -12.48
C VAL A 90 7.12 8.33 -12.55
N PRO A 91 6.67 8.78 -13.74
CA PRO A 91 6.02 10.08 -13.92
C PRO A 91 4.78 10.28 -13.04
N LEU A 92 3.95 9.26 -12.88
CA LEU A 92 2.85 9.25 -11.91
C LEU A 92 3.14 8.18 -10.86
N PHE A 93 3.50 8.62 -9.66
CA PHE A 93 3.85 7.73 -8.57
C PHE A 93 2.62 7.00 -8.02
N PRO A 94 2.58 5.65 -8.07
CA PRO A 94 1.43 4.88 -7.61
C PRO A 94 1.25 5.02 -6.10
N TYR A 95 0.01 4.95 -5.61
CA TYR A 95 -0.33 5.04 -4.18
C TYR A 95 0.04 6.35 -3.45
N SER A 96 0.55 7.38 -4.16
CA SER A 96 0.93 8.68 -3.57
C SER A 96 -0.20 9.49 -2.94
N ARG A 97 -1.47 9.09 -3.14
CA ARG A 97 -2.64 9.73 -2.52
C ARG A 97 -3.08 9.06 -1.22
N GLN A 98 -2.53 7.91 -0.88
CA GLN A 98 -2.91 7.18 0.33
C GLN A 98 -2.09 7.68 1.51
N PRO A 99 -2.73 8.35 2.47
CA PRO A 99 -1.99 8.95 3.55
C PRO A 99 -1.48 7.93 4.56
N ASP A 100 -0.27 8.14 5.06
CA ASP A 100 0.32 7.32 6.13
C ASP A 100 -0.24 7.67 7.53
N TRP A 101 -1.07 8.72 7.62
CA TRP A 101 -1.72 9.19 8.84
C TRP A 101 -3.24 9.12 8.70
N PRO A 102 -4.01 8.91 9.78
CA PRO A 102 -5.46 9.02 9.73
C PRO A 102 -5.87 10.44 9.37
N TYR A 103 -6.73 10.60 8.37
CA TYR A 103 -7.29 11.90 8.00
C TYR A 103 -8.69 12.03 8.58
N ASN A 104 -9.06 13.24 9.01
CA ASN A 104 -10.46 13.52 9.26
C ASN A 104 -11.22 13.68 7.92
N LYS A 105 -12.56 13.70 7.98
CA LYS A 105 -13.42 13.91 6.79
C LYS A 105 -13.11 15.19 5.98
N ALA A 106 -12.36 16.14 6.56
CA ALA A 106 -11.98 17.41 5.94
C ALA A 106 -10.60 17.37 5.26
N GLY A 107 -9.93 16.21 5.20
CA GLY A 107 -8.64 16.12 4.50
C GLY A 107 -7.48 16.77 5.28
N ALA A 108 -7.61 16.94 6.60
CA ALA A 108 -6.49 17.32 7.47
C ALA A 108 -5.91 16.08 8.18
N PRO A 109 -4.56 15.96 8.29
CA PRO A 109 -3.94 14.89 9.05
C PRO A 109 -4.33 14.98 10.53
N LEU A 110 -4.79 13.87 11.12
CA LEU A 110 -5.09 13.75 12.55
C LEU A 110 -3.78 13.58 13.33
N SER A 111 -3.00 14.65 13.42
CA SER A 111 -2.29 15.09 14.64
C SER A 111 -1.26 16.15 14.27
N LYS A 112 -1.43 17.34 14.85
CA LYS A 112 -0.26 18.15 15.21
C LYS A 112 0.47 17.37 16.30
N TYR A 113 1.81 17.38 16.27
CA TYR A 113 2.63 16.96 17.41
C TYR A 113 2.07 17.59 18.70
N SER A 114 1.36 16.81 19.50
CA SER A 114 1.33 17.03 20.93
C SER A 114 2.58 16.32 21.44
N GLU A 115 3.55 17.08 21.93
CA GLU A 115 4.60 16.55 22.80
C GLU A 115 3.89 15.91 24.01
N VAL A 116 3.61 14.62 23.91
CA VAL A 116 3.20 13.84 25.07
C VAL A 116 4.48 13.60 25.86
N PRO A 117 4.55 13.96 27.16
CA PRO A 117 5.72 13.68 27.97
C PRO A 117 6.02 12.18 27.88
N ARG A 118 7.27 11.81 27.59
CA ARG A 118 7.72 10.41 27.55
C ARG A 118 7.29 9.70 28.84
N LYS A 119 6.20 8.96 28.77
CA LYS A 119 5.96 7.81 29.63
C LYS A 119 6.30 6.59 28.81
N ASP A 120 7.11 5.72 29.40
CA ASP A 120 7.71 4.55 28.77
C ASP A 120 6.66 3.69 28.06
N TYR A 121 6.63 3.77 26.73
CA TYR A 121 5.93 2.80 25.90
C TYR A 121 6.93 1.72 25.50
N THR A 122 6.72 0.49 25.97
CA THR A 122 7.43 -0.68 25.46
C THR A 122 6.74 -1.21 24.21
N PHE A 123 7.51 -1.20 23.11
CA PHE A 123 7.14 -1.64 21.77
C PHE A 123 7.16 -3.18 21.66
N GLU A 124 6.32 -3.89 22.42
CA GLU A 124 6.16 -5.33 22.24
C GLU A 124 4.68 -5.71 22.25
N SER A 125 4.01 -5.50 21.11
CA SER A 125 2.76 -6.20 20.78
C SER A 125 3.07 -7.50 20.03
N VAL A 126 3.98 -8.30 20.58
CA VAL A 126 4.18 -9.70 20.19
C VAL A 126 3.97 -10.50 21.47
N PRO A 127 2.95 -11.38 21.57
CA PRO A 127 2.88 -12.27 22.72
C PRO A 127 4.15 -13.11 22.73
N ALA A 128 4.93 -13.02 23.81
CA ALA A 128 6.21 -13.71 23.91
C ALA A 128 6.00 -15.23 23.71
N THR A 129 6.66 -15.79 22.70
CA THR A 129 6.68 -17.24 22.47
C THR A 129 7.20 -17.91 23.74
N PRO A 130 6.42 -18.79 24.41
CA PRO A 130 6.88 -19.41 25.65
C PRO A 130 8.14 -20.24 25.39
N ARG A 131 9.26 -19.84 25.99
CA ARG A 131 10.54 -20.58 25.99
C ARG A 131 10.76 -21.20 27.37
N PRO A 132 11.26 -22.44 27.46
CA PRO A 132 11.62 -23.04 28.75
C PRO A 132 12.61 -22.12 29.50
N GLY A 133 12.23 -21.66 30.70
CA GLY A 133 13.06 -20.77 31.53
C GLY A 133 12.93 -19.26 31.27
N GLY A 134 12.02 -18.80 30.40
CA GLY A 134 11.77 -17.36 30.19
C GLY A 134 11.00 -16.67 31.33
N PRO A 135 11.05 -15.33 31.42
CA PRO A 135 10.31 -14.57 32.43
C PRO A 135 8.79 -14.81 32.27
N ARG A 136 8.14 -15.22 33.36
CA ARG A 136 6.69 -15.42 33.40
C ARG A 136 5.99 -14.06 33.40
N SER A 137 4.95 -13.89 32.60
CA SER A 137 4.05 -12.73 32.68
C SER A 137 3.49 -12.60 34.09
N ASN A 138 3.40 -11.38 34.62
CA ASN A 138 2.72 -11.15 35.91
C ASN A 138 1.28 -11.67 35.83
N GLY A 139 0.94 -12.63 36.69
CA GLY A 139 -0.39 -13.20 36.79
C GLY A 139 -1.44 -12.17 37.21
N LEU A 140 -2.70 -12.48 36.91
CA LEU A 140 -3.86 -11.69 37.33
C LEU A 140 -3.90 -11.60 38.87
N SER A 141 -4.13 -10.40 39.39
CA SER A 141 -4.00 -10.06 40.82
C SER A 141 -4.99 -10.77 41.76
N ASN A 142 -5.99 -11.47 41.23
CA ASN A 142 -6.99 -12.20 42.02
C ASN A 142 -7.02 -13.66 41.58
N GLY A 143 -6.26 -14.51 42.28
CA GLY A 143 -6.00 -15.92 41.94
C GLY A 143 -7.22 -16.78 41.56
N THR A 144 -6.93 -17.96 41.03
CA THR A 144 -7.83 -18.91 40.33
C THR A 144 -8.99 -19.50 41.13
N TYR A 145 -9.23 -19.02 42.35
CA TYR A 145 -10.20 -19.57 43.30
C TYR A 145 -11.66 -19.48 42.80
N ASN A 146 -11.97 -18.55 41.90
CA ASN A 146 -13.30 -18.39 41.31
C ASN A 146 -13.52 -19.16 40.00
N LEU A 147 -12.50 -19.86 39.49
CA LEU A 147 -12.61 -20.67 38.27
C LEU A 147 -13.07 -22.10 38.57
N THR A 148 -12.63 -22.65 39.70
CA THR A 148 -13.01 -24.00 40.15
C THR A 148 -14.48 -24.11 40.52
N ASP A 149 -15.05 -23.07 41.13
CA ASP A 149 -16.48 -23.02 41.48
C ASP A 149 -17.41 -22.87 40.26
N LYS A 150 -16.88 -22.40 39.13
CA LYS A 150 -17.62 -22.31 37.87
C LYS A 150 -17.49 -23.56 37.00
N LEU A 151 -16.55 -24.45 37.29
CA LEU A 151 -16.34 -25.71 36.56
C LEU A 151 -17.09 -26.89 37.20
N SER A 152 -17.36 -26.83 38.51
CA SER A 152 -18.07 -27.88 39.26
C SER A 152 -19.56 -28.01 38.93
N GLY A 153 -20.14 -27.06 38.18
CA GLY A 153 -21.53 -27.12 37.69
C GLY A 153 -21.74 -27.89 36.38
N ALA A 154 -20.68 -28.41 35.75
CA ALA A 154 -20.75 -29.18 34.52
C ALA A 154 -20.47 -30.68 34.77
N THR A 155 -21.29 -31.33 35.60
CA THR A 155 -21.28 -32.78 35.76
C THR A 155 -22.17 -33.44 34.71
N ILE A 156 -21.54 -34.22 33.82
CA ILE A 156 -22.18 -35.13 32.86
C ILE A 156 -22.76 -36.32 33.63
N SER A 157 -24.02 -36.64 33.38
CA SER A 157 -24.70 -37.84 33.91
C SER A 157 -24.16 -39.10 33.24
N GLU A 158 -23.62 -40.04 34.02
CA GLU A 158 -23.26 -41.39 33.59
C GLU A 158 -24.49 -42.31 33.48
N SER A 159 -24.45 -43.26 32.54
CA SER A 159 -25.24 -44.49 32.54
C SER A 159 -24.32 -45.66 32.12
N PRO A 160 -24.38 -46.85 32.74
CA PRO A 160 -23.28 -47.84 32.68
C PRO A 160 -23.53 -49.05 31.75
N GLU A 161 -22.49 -49.91 31.66
CA GLU A 161 -22.33 -51.24 31.02
C GLU A 161 -21.60 -51.22 29.66
N SER A 162 -20.65 -52.10 29.28
CA SER A 162 -19.85 -53.17 29.93
C SER A 162 -18.72 -53.65 28.96
N THR A 163 -17.61 -54.19 29.52
CA THR A 163 -16.74 -55.30 29.02
C THR A 163 -15.63 -55.13 27.92
N GLU A 164 -14.36 -55.22 28.38
CA GLU A 164 -13.11 -55.87 27.85
C GLU A 164 -12.27 -55.34 26.64
N PRO A 165 -10.94 -55.60 26.62
CA PRO A 165 -9.93 -54.82 25.88
C PRO A 165 -9.19 -55.58 24.74
N ASN A 166 -8.61 -54.88 23.75
CA ASN A 166 -7.37 -55.28 23.05
C ASN A 166 -6.83 -54.19 22.10
N GLY A 167 -5.51 -54.10 22.03
CA GLY A 167 -4.76 -52.94 21.52
C GLY A 167 -4.53 -52.83 20.01
N ALA A 168 -3.96 -51.69 19.62
CA ALA A 168 -2.97 -51.48 18.57
C ALA A 168 -2.72 -49.95 18.46
N ASP A 169 -1.49 -49.53 18.74
CA ASP A 169 -1.02 -48.16 18.51
C ASP A 169 -1.13 -47.79 17.02
N ALA A 170 -2.09 -46.93 16.70
CA ALA A 170 -2.14 -46.16 15.46
C ALA A 170 -2.26 -44.67 15.82
N PRO A 171 -1.45 -43.78 15.23
CA PRO A 171 -1.54 -42.35 15.53
C PRO A 171 -2.88 -41.80 15.00
N PRO A 172 -3.62 -40.97 15.76
CA PRO A 172 -4.94 -40.52 15.35
C PRO A 172 -4.85 -39.63 14.09
N LYS A 173 -5.66 -39.97 13.09
CA LYS A 173 -5.86 -39.19 11.87
C LYS A 173 -6.44 -37.82 12.21
N ARG A 174 -5.86 -36.76 11.63
CA ARG A 174 -6.41 -35.41 11.62
C ARG A 174 -7.65 -35.36 10.74
N SER A 175 -8.83 -35.39 11.35
CA SER A 175 -10.05 -34.84 10.78
C SER A 175 -10.85 -34.33 11.96
N ASP A 176 -11.00 -33.00 12.02
CA ASP A 176 -12.10 -32.24 12.64
C ASP A 176 -11.64 -30.77 12.76
N THR A 177 -11.40 -30.13 11.62
CA THR A 177 -11.47 -28.66 11.54
C THR A 177 -12.91 -28.29 11.20
N LEU A 178 -13.46 -27.39 12.00
CA LEU A 178 -14.84 -26.92 12.07
C LEU A 178 -15.35 -26.16 10.82
N SER A 179 -15.01 -26.63 9.62
CA SER A 179 -15.33 -25.98 8.34
C SER A 179 -16.03 -26.91 7.35
N SER A 180 -16.70 -27.96 7.83
CA SER A 180 -17.38 -28.94 6.96
C SER A 180 -18.68 -29.46 7.57
N LEU A 181 -19.53 -28.56 8.05
CA LEU A 181 -20.95 -28.81 8.28
C LEU A 181 -21.67 -27.49 8.00
N ASP A 182 -22.19 -27.35 6.78
CA ASP A 182 -23.50 -26.75 6.49
C ASP A 182 -23.71 -26.67 4.97
N SER A 183 -24.05 -27.83 4.41
CA SER A 183 -24.68 -27.96 3.09
C SER A 183 -25.90 -28.86 3.21
N SER A 184 -27.02 -28.36 3.73
CA SER A 184 -28.37 -28.90 3.50
C SER A 184 -29.40 -28.12 4.30
N GLY A 185 -30.49 -27.68 3.65
CA GLY A 185 -31.44 -26.72 4.21
C GLY A 185 -32.57 -27.26 5.10
N ARG A 186 -33.57 -26.38 5.22
CA ARG A 186 -34.84 -26.39 6.00
C ARG A 186 -34.75 -25.70 7.37
N GLY A 187 -35.62 -24.70 7.50
CA GLY A 187 -35.61 -23.73 8.58
C GLY A 187 -36.25 -24.21 9.88
N HIS A 188 -35.95 -23.46 10.93
CA HIS A 188 -36.83 -23.22 12.07
C HIS A 188 -36.41 -21.88 12.70
N VAL A 189 -37.41 -21.08 13.06
CA VAL A 189 -37.28 -19.83 13.79
C VAL A 189 -36.81 -20.13 15.20
N ALA A 190 -35.71 -19.52 15.63
CA ALA A 190 -35.34 -19.40 17.04
C ALA A 190 -34.70 -18.03 17.28
N ASP A 191 -35.18 -17.42 18.36
CA ASP A 191 -35.06 -16.06 18.79
C ASP A 191 -33.70 -15.77 19.46
N GLY A 192 -33.28 -14.50 19.45
CA GLY A 192 -32.31 -13.97 20.43
C GLY A 192 -30.81 -14.11 20.17
N SER A 193 -30.21 -12.99 19.74
CA SER A 193 -28.85 -12.50 20.08
C SER A 193 -27.60 -13.31 19.69
N ILE A 194 -26.91 -12.84 18.64
CA ILE A 194 -25.48 -12.48 18.65
C ILE A 194 -25.24 -11.59 17.41
N SER A 195 -24.49 -10.50 17.64
CA SER A 195 -24.12 -9.46 16.69
C SER A 195 -23.81 -9.96 15.28
N SER A 196 -24.40 -9.30 14.29
CA SER A 196 -24.12 -9.43 12.86
C SER A 196 -22.61 -9.36 12.57
N LEU A 197 -21.96 -10.52 12.42
CA LEU A 197 -20.67 -10.62 11.76
C LEU A 197 -20.91 -10.30 10.28
N ARG A 198 -20.66 -9.05 9.89
CA ARG A 198 -20.67 -8.66 8.48
C ARG A 198 -19.41 -9.25 7.84
N SER A 199 -19.58 -10.17 6.90
CA SER A 199 -18.51 -10.60 6.00
C SER A 199 -18.08 -9.42 5.14
N PHE A 200 -16.85 -8.95 5.33
CA PHE A 200 -16.25 -7.94 4.44
C PHE A 200 -15.98 -8.59 3.09
N THR A 201 -16.38 -7.92 2.01
CA THR A 201 -16.19 -8.41 0.64
C THR A 201 -15.23 -7.49 -0.10
N THR A 202 -14.68 -7.95 -1.21
CA THR A 202 -13.78 -7.15 -2.06
C THR A 202 -14.44 -5.91 -2.65
N HIS A 203 -15.76 -5.71 -2.51
CA HIS A 203 -16.54 -4.60 -3.09
C HIS A 203 -16.96 -3.52 -2.09
N ASP A 204 -16.46 -3.57 -0.84
CA ASP A 204 -16.91 -2.66 0.21
C ASP A 204 -16.58 -1.17 -0.08
N TYR A 205 -15.70 -0.88 -1.06
CA TYR A 205 -15.39 0.47 -1.53
C TYR A 205 -16.50 1.15 -2.36
N GLU A 206 -17.47 0.39 -2.86
CA GLU A 206 -18.55 0.92 -3.73
C GLU A 206 -19.60 1.73 -2.95
N ASN A 207 -19.61 1.63 -1.61
CA ASN A 207 -20.57 2.34 -0.76
C ASN A 207 -19.87 3.16 0.35
N PRO A 208 -19.40 4.38 0.07
CA PRO A 208 -18.66 5.19 1.04
C PRO A 208 -19.45 5.53 2.32
N ASN A 209 -20.78 5.49 2.28
CA ASN A 209 -21.64 5.71 3.46
C ASN A 209 -21.64 4.53 4.45
N SER A 210 -21.31 3.30 4.03
CA SER A 210 -21.22 2.15 4.93
C SER A 210 -19.87 2.10 5.67
N ILE A 211 -18.80 2.61 5.07
CA ILE A 211 -17.45 2.66 5.67
C ILE A 211 -17.37 3.75 6.75
N ALA A 212 -17.98 4.90 6.51
CA ALA A 212 -17.92 6.06 7.42
C ALA A 212 -18.65 5.86 8.76
N ALA A 213 -19.49 4.84 8.89
CA ALA A 213 -20.29 4.57 10.08
C ALA A 213 -19.65 3.58 11.08
N THR A 214 -18.50 2.95 10.74
CA THR A 214 -18.15 1.65 11.36
C THR A 214 -16.88 1.64 12.21
N PHE A 215 -16.04 2.69 12.22
CA PHE A 215 -14.85 2.70 13.08
C PHE A 215 -14.95 3.72 14.22
N GLN A 216 -15.37 3.24 15.39
CA GLN A 216 -15.06 3.90 16.66
C GLN A 216 -13.75 3.29 17.18
N ALA A 217 -12.66 4.07 17.14
CA ALA A 217 -11.42 3.65 17.77
C ALA A 217 -11.70 3.35 19.25
N LYS A 218 -11.31 2.16 19.73
CA LYS A 218 -11.41 1.86 21.16
C LYS A 218 -10.66 2.94 21.94
N PRO A 219 -11.19 3.46 23.07
CA PRO A 219 -10.46 4.41 23.91
C PRO A 219 -9.06 3.88 24.21
N GLY A 220 -8.02 4.66 23.88
CA GLY A 220 -6.61 4.26 24.02
C GLY A 220 -5.99 3.53 22.83
N TYR A 221 -6.75 3.18 21.79
CA TYR A 221 -6.22 2.59 20.56
C TYR A 221 -5.94 3.66 19.51
N LYS A 222 -4.66 3.81 19.13
CA LYS A 222 -4.29 4.65 17.99
C LYS A 222 -4.85 4.03 16.72
N GLN A 223 -5.63 4.78 15.94
CA GLN A 223 -6.10 4.32 14.63
C GLN A 223 -4.89 3.96 13.78
N TRP A 224 -4.81 2.68 13.41
CA TRP A 224 -3.80 2.20 12.47
C TRP A 224 -4.25 2.54 11.05
N VAL A 225 -3.34 3.05 10.24
CA VAL A 225 -3.57 3.36 8.82
C VAL A 225 -2.51 2.65 8.00
N ALA A 226 -2.95 1.98 6.95
CA ALA A 226 -2.04 1.31 6.03
C ALA A 226 -1.15 2.36 5.34
N GLN A 227 0.16 2.18 5.44
CA GLN A 227 1.14 3.08 4.85
C GLN A 227 1.51 2.61 3.44
N ALA A 228 0.56 2.67 2.52
CA ALA A 228 0.74 2.12 1.17
C ALA A 228 1.84 2.85 0.39
N GLY A 229 2.04 4.14 0.64
CA GLY A 229 3.13 4.92 0.05
C GLY A 229 4.50 4.38 0.43
N THR A 230 4.71 4.22 1.73
CA THR A 230 5.94 3.65 2.31
C THR A 230 6.17 2.23 1.80
N LEU A 231 5.15 1.37 1.80
CA LEU A 231 5.26 0.01 1.26
C LEU A 231 5.72 -0.01 -0.21
N VAL A 232 5.19 0.89 -1.04
CA VAL A 232 5.56 0.97 -2.46
C VAL A 232 7.00 1.46 -2.62
N ALA A 233 7.43 2.45 -1.83
CA ALA A 233 8.81 2.90 -1.82
C ALA A 233 9.78 1.77 -1.42
N ASP A 234 9.43 1.01 -0.38
CA ASP A 234 10.19 -0.16 0.08
C ASP A 234 10.29 -1.24 -1.00
N LEU A 235 9.18 -1.55 -1.69
CA LEU A 235 9.16 -2.56 -2.75
C LEU A 235 10.07 -2.16 -3.93
N ILE A 236 10.03 -0.90 -4.36
CA ILE A 236 10.86 -0.41 -5.47
C ILE A 236 12.34 -0.40 -5.06
N THR A 237 12.64 0.03 -3.83
CA THR A 237 14.00 0.06 -3.28
C THR A 237 14.55 -1.36 -3.13
N CYS A 238 13.77 -2.27 -2.54
CA CYS A 238 14.13 -3.68 -2.37
C CYS A 238 14.28 -4.44 -3.69
N ALA A 239 13.52 -4.07 -4.74
CA ALA A 239 13.70 -4.62 -6.07
C ALA A 239 15.10 -4.29 -6.66
N GLY A 240 15.77 -3.26 -6.12
CA GLY A 240 17.15 -2.89 -6.47
C GLY A 240 17.28 -1.57 -7.21
N ALA A 241 16.30 -0.66 -7.10
CA ALA A 241 16.42 0.69 -7.62
C ALA A 241 17.49 1.47 -6.84
N ASP A 242 18.33 2.19 -7.56
CA ASP A 242 19.40 3.02 -6.97
C ASP A 242 19.00 4.52 -6.96
N HIS A 243 17.98 4.90 -7.73
CA HIS A 243 17.52 6.28 -7.90
C HIS A 243 16.07 6.32 -8.42
N ILE A 244 15.30 7.31 -7.99
CA ILE A 244 13.93 7.56 -8.48
C ILE A 244 13.87 8.92 -9.18
N ILE A 245 13.22 8.97 -10.34
CA ILE A 245 12.80 10.23 -10.97
C ILE A 245 11.27 10.20 -11.07
N THR A 246 10.59 11.20 -10.53
CA THR A 246 9.13 11.30 -10.56
C THR A 246 8.69 12.73 -10.90
N MET A 247 7.39 12.97 -11.03
CA MET A 247 6.87 14.29 -11.39
C MET A 247 5.64 14.62 -10.54
N ASP A 248 5.65 15.82 -9.95
CA ASP A 248 4.55 16.39 -9.16
C ASP A 248 3.94 15.41 -8.15
N LEU A 249 4.78 14.87 -7.25
CA LEU A 249 4.31 14.07 -6.11
C LEU A 249 3.14 14.74 -5.39
N HIS A 250 2.13 13.94 -5.03
CA HIS A 250 0.91 14.44 -4.40
C HIS A 250 1.20 15.20 -3.10
N ASP A 251 2.09 14.65 -2.29
CA ASP A 251 2.72 15.33 -1.15
C ASP A 251 4.26 15.29 -1.34
N PRO A 252 4.96 16.43 -1.35
CA PRO A 252 6.42 16.46 -1.45
C PRO A 252 7.15 15.65 -0.37
N GLN A 253 6.51 15.39 0.78
CA GLN A 253 7.09 14.60 1.87
C GLN A 253 7.36 13.14 1.48
N TYR A 254 6.72 12.62 0.42
CA TYR A 254 6.97 11.26 -0.07
C TYR A 254 8.43 11.02 -0.47
N GLN A 255 9.20 12.07 -0.76
CA GLN A 255 10.65 11.93 -1.01
C GLN A 255 11.37 11.33 0.21
N GLY A 256 10.89 11.62 1.42
CA GLY A 256 11.47 11.09 2.66
C GLY A 256 11.15 9.62 2.93
N PHE A 257 10.33 8.96 2.10
CA PHE A 257 10.05 7.52 2.22
C PHE A 257 11.07 6.65 1.48
N PHE A 258 11.98 7.26 0.74
CA PHE A 258 13.03 6.55 0.05
C PHE A 258 14.36 6.73 0.79
N ASP A 259 15.06 5.61 0.97
CA ASP A 259 16.47 5.61 1.41
C ASP A 259 17.44 5.91 0.24
N ILE A 260 16.90 6.00 -0.98
CA ILE A 260 17.62 6.30 -2.22
C ILE A 260 17.26 7.70 -2.72
N PRO A 261 18.14 8.36 -3.51
CA PRO A 261 17.86 9.69 -4.02
C PRO A 261 16.57 9.72 -4.88
N VAL A 262 15.82 10.81 -4.75
CA VAL A 262 14.57 11.06 -5.49
C VAL A 262 14.61 12.44 -6.13
N ASP A 263 14.59 12.47 -7.46
CA ASP A 263 14.37 13.69 -8.23
C ASP A 263 12.87 13.87 -8.48
N ASN A 264 12.23 14.77 -7.74
CA ASN A 264 10.83 15.17 -7.97
C ASN A 264 10.77 16.38 -8.91
N LEU A 265 10.44 16.13 -10.18
CA LEU A 265 10.27 17.14 -11.20
C LEU A 265 8.94 17.89 -11.03
N TYR A 266 8.86 19.12 -11.54
CA TYR A 266 7.66 19.95 -11.45
C TYR A 266 7.13 20.32 -12.84
N GLY A 267 5.86 20.02 -13.10
CA GLY A 267 5.15 20.39 -14.34
C GLY A 267 4.74 21.86 -14.40
N LYS A 268 4.89 22.62 -13.31
CA LYS A 268 4.54 24.05 -13.22
C LYS A 268 5.03 24.88 -14.42
N PRO A 269 6.30 24.84 -14.85
CA PRO A 269 6.78 25.63 -15.99
C PRO A 269 6.08 25.26 -17.31
N LEU A 270 5.75 23.98 -17.50
CA LEU A 270 5.02 23.52 -18.70
C LEU A 270 3.60 24.05 -18.71
N ILE A 271 2.89 23.99 -17.57
CA ILE A 271 1.54 24.50 -17.42
C ILE A 271 1.52 26.03 -17.65
N GLN A 272 2.49 26.76 -17.10
CA GLN A 272 2.60 28.21 -17.29
C GLN A 272 2.79 28.58 -18.76
N ASN A 273 3.74 27.93 -19.43
CA ASN A 273 3.97 28.13 -20.85
C ASN A 273 2.72 27.75 -21.68
N TYR A 274 1.99 26.71 -21.28
CA TYR A 274 0.74 26.33 -21.93
C TYR A 274 -0.34 27.42 -21.77
N ILE A 275 -0.56 27.93 -20.55
CA ILE A 275 -1.54 29.00 -20.27
C ILE A 275 -1.22 30.23 -21.11
N GLN A 276 0.04 30.68 -21.09
CA GLN A 276 0.46 31.88 -21.83
C GLN A 276 0.28 31.76 -23.35
N LYS A 277 0.49 30.56 -23.91
CA LYS A 277 0.45 30.34 -25.36
C LYS A 277 -0.94 29.98 -25.89
N ASN A 278 -1.75 29.29 -25.10
CA ASN A 278 -2.97 28.65 -25.58
C ASN A 278 -4.26 29.24 -24.99
N ILE A 279 -4.19 30.10 -23.97
CA ILE A 279 -5.37 30.72 -23.36
C ILE A 279 -5.40 32.21 -23.74
N PRO A 280 -6.27 32.62 -24.69
CA PRO A 280 -6.46 34.03 -25.02
C PRO A 280 -6.97 34.80 -23.80
N GLY A 281 -6.41 36.00 -23.56
CA GLY A 281 -6.82 36.82 -22.42
C GLY A 281 -6.52 36.21 -21.06
N TYR A 282 -5.52 35.32 -20.95
CA TYR A 282 -5.22 34.61 -19.69
C TYR A 282 -4.98 35.56 -18.50
N ARG A 283 -4.60 36.82 -18.72
CA ARG A 283 -4.38 37.81 -17.65
C ARG A 283 -5.67 38.22 -16.92
N ASP A 284 -6.82 38.10 -17.58
CA ASP A 284 -8.14 38.41 -17.01
C ASP A 284 -8.80 37.16 -16.42
N ALA A 285 -8.14 36.00 -16.49
CA ALA A 285 -8.63 34.75 -15.94
C ALA A 285 -8.22 34.57 -14.47
N VAL A 286 -8.93 33.68 -13.77
CA VAL A 286 -8.68 33.34 -12.37
C VAL A 286 -8.19 31.90 -12.28
N ILE A 287 -7.10 31.65 -11.56
CA ILE A 287 -6.64 30.29 -11.25
C ILE A 287 -7.48 29.76 -10.09
N VAL A 288 -8.13 28.61 -10.28
CA VAL A 288 -9.04 28.03 -9.28
C VAL A 288 -8.45 26.74 -8.71
N SER A 289 -8.37 26.64 -7.37
CA SER A 289 -8.15 25.36 -6.70
C SER A 289 -9.49 24.63 -6.51
N PRO A 290 -9.61 23.36 -6.94
CA PRO A 290 -10.86 22.60 -6.79
C PRO A 290 -11.15 22.16 -5.35
N ASP A 291 -10.13 22.17 -4.49
CA ASP A 291 -10.23 21.79 -3.08
C ASP A 291 -9.19 22.54 -2.23
N ALA A 292 -9.26 22.36 -0.91
CA ALA A 292 -8.33 23.00 0.04
C ALA A 292 -6.88 22.47 -0.07
N GLY A 293 -6.70 21.19 -0.42
CA GLY A 293 -5.36 20.57 -0.55
C GLY A 293 -4.58 21.09 -1.76
N GLY A 294 -5.28 21.47 -2.84
CA GLY A 294 -4.71 22.05 -4.05
C GLY A 294 -4.33 23.51 -3.95
N ALA A 295 -4.72 24.22 -2.87
CA ALA A 295 -4.60 25.67 -2.74
C ALA A 295 -3.17 26.15 -2.99
N LYS A 296 -2.19 25.54 -2.32
CA LYS A 296 -0.76 25.89 -2.48
C LYS A 296 -0.27 25.77 -3.91
N ARG A 297 -0.71 24.73 -4.65
CA ARG A 297 -0.32 24.53 -6.07
C ARG A 297 -0.92 25.61 -6.95
N ALA A 298 -2.20 25.90 -6.76
CA ALA A 298 -2.92 26.91 -7.52
C ALA A 298 -2.36 28.32 -7.28
N THR A 299 -2.15 28.70 -6.02
CA THR A 299 -1.52 30.00 -5.65
C THR A 299 -0.12 30.12 -6.24
N ALA A 300 0.70 29.06 -6.20
CA ALA A 300 2.04 29.09 -6.79
C ALA A 300 2.05 29.31 -8.32
N ILE A 301 0.99 28.94 -9.03
CA ILE A 301 0.83 29.23 -10.46
C ILE A 301 0.33 30.67 -10.63
N ALA A 302 -0.69 31.07 -9.86
CA ALA A 302 -1.30 32.41 -9.90
C ALA A 302 -0.27 33.51 -9.63
N ASP A 303 0.50 33.41 -8.54
CA ASP A 303 1.54 34.37 -8.16
C ASP A 303 2.57 34.54 -9.27
N SER A 304 2.98 33.42 -9.87
CA SER A 304 4.01 33.41 -10.88
C SER A 304 3.53 33.93 -12.24
N LEU A 305 2.22 33.93 -12.50
CA LEU A 305 1.60 34.52 -13.69
C LEU A 305 1.01 35.92 -13.42
N LYS A 306 1.02 36.38 -12.16
CA LYS A 306 0.35 37.60 -11.67
C LYS A 306 -1.14 37.61 -11.99
N MET A 307 -1.80 36.49 -11.74
CA MET A 307 -3.24 36.29 -11.93
C MET A 307 -3.94 36.17 -10.59
N ASP A 308 -5.25 36.41 -10.58
CA ASP A 308 -6.07 36.20 -9.40
C ASP A 308 -6.25 34.70 -9.09
N PHE A 309 -6.51 34.40 -7.82
CA PHE A 309 -6.69 33.05 -7.29
C PHE A 309 -8.04 32.90 -6.60
N ALA A 310 -8.71 31.77 -6.82
CA ALA A 310 -9.91 31.37 -6.09
C ALA A 310 -9.83 29.92 -5.58
N LEU A 311 -10.59 29.60 -4.54
CA LEU A 311 -10.64 28.29 -3.91
C LEU A 311 -12.08 27.82 -3.77
N ILE A 312 -12.34 26.58 -4.18
CA ILE A 312 -13.62 25.91 -3.95
C ILE A 312 -13.51 25.08 -2.67
N HIS A 313 -14.50 25.22 -1.78
CA HIS A 313 -14.65 24.41 -0.59
C HIS A 313 -16.05 23.78 -0.61
N LYS A 314 -16.12 22.47 -0.35
CA LYS A 314 -17.36 21.68 -0.36
C LYS A 314 -17.77 21.34 1.06
#